data_AF-A0A969T8U0-F1
#
_entry.id   AF-A0A969T8U0-F1
#
_cell.length_a   1.000
_cell.length_b   1.000
_cell.length_c   1.000
_cell.angle_alpha   90.00
_cell.angle_beta   90.00
_cell.angle_gamma   90.00
#
_symmetry.space_group_name_H-M   'P 1'
#
loop_
_entity.id
_entity.type
_entity.pdbx_description
1 polymer ?
#
loop_
_entity_poly.entity_id
_entity_poly.type
_entity_poly.pdbx_seq_one_letter_code
_entity_poly.pdbx_strand_id
1 'polypeptide(L)'
;MAVITDLSFEQVNEAAPAPIFSINGNVITLNVNALTGDTYAAIADLGVSEVLYKLRRFCGDAAASANALVEDDERLLSFPPFTFAPPNANGDVSVTQIQTFRIPLAVNTVTGTNP
;
A
#
# COMPACT_ATOMS: atom_id res chain seq x y z
N MET A 1 14.79 -3.12 21.01
CA MET A 1 13.60 -2.37 20.57
C MET A 1 12.52 -3.37 20.20
N ALA A 2 11.26 -2.97 20.03
CA ALA A 2 10.21 -3.91 19.64
C ALA A 2 10.32 -4.19 18.13
N VAL A 3 10.37 -5.46 17.74
CA VAL A 3 10.31 -5.90 16.33
C VAL A 3 8.95 -5.49 15.76
N ILE A 4 8.93 -4.88 14.57
CA ILE A 4 7.68 -4.58 13.88
C ILE A 4 7.33 -5.79 13.02
N THR A 5 6.30 -6.53 13.41
CA THR A 5 5.85 -7.73 12.67
C THR A 5 4.85 -7.39 11.56
N ASP A 6 4.11 -6.29 11.72
CA ASP A 6 2.95 -5.99 10.89
C ASP A 6 2.84 -4.51 10.53
N LEU A 7 2.22 -4.26 9.38
CA LEU A 7 1.82 -2.93 8.95
C LEU A 7 0.35 -2.71 9.31
N SER A 8 0.07 -1.66 10.07
CA SER A 8 -1.30 -1.28 10.45
C SER A 8 -1.94 -0.33 9.43
N PHE A 9 -3.28 -0.30 9.37
CA PHE A 9 -4.00 0.62 8.49
C PHE A 9 -3.89 2.08 8.97
N GLU A 10 -3.63 2.29 10.25
CA GLU A 10 -3.29 3.58 10.84
C GLU A 10 -1.97 4.12 10.26
N GLN A 11 -0.92 3.29 10.19
CA GLN A 11 0.33 3.68 9.55
C GLN A 11 0.15 3.98 8.06
N VAL A 12 -0.74 3.27 7.36
CA VAL A 12 -1.07 3.58 5.97
C VAL A 12 -1.81 4.92 5.85
N ASN A 13 -2.68 5.25 6.79
CA ASN A 13 -3.32 6.58 6.85
C ASN A 13 -2.31 7.70 7.12
N GLU A 14 -1.31 7.48 7.97
CA GLU A 14 -0.24 8.46 8.24
C GLU A 14 0.65 8.73 7.02
N ALA A 15 0.85 7.72 6.16
CA ALA A 15 1.58 7.87 4.91
C ALA A 15 0.76 8.56 3.80
N ALA A 16 -0.56 8.63 3.95
CA ALA A 16 -1.45 9.29 3.01
C ALA A 16 -1.63 10.78 3.36
N PRO A 17 -1.89 11.66 2.36
CA PRO A 17 -2.12 13.08 2.62
C PRO A 17 -3.42 13.35 3.42
N ALA A 18 -4.34 12.39 3.42
CA ALA A 18 -5.54 12.37 4.23
C ALA A 18 -5.90 10.91 4.56
N PRO A 19 -6.64 10.64 5.66
CA PRO A 19 -7.06 9.29 6.01
C PRO A 19 -7.87 8.63 4.87
N ILE A 20 -7.39 7.49 4.39
CA ILE A 20 -8.04 6.68 3.35
C ILE A 20 -8.84 5.53 3.95
N PHE A 21 -8.51 5.10 5.16
CA PHE A 21 -9.22 4.07 5.91
C PHE A 21 -9.96 4.65 7.11
N SER A 22 -11.19 4.20 7.30
CA SER A 22 -11.94 4.36 8.55
C SER A 22 -12.08 2.99 9.22
N ILE A 23 -11.71 2.91 10.49
CA ILE A 23 -11.72 1.68 11.27
C ILE A 23 -12.80 1.83 12.35
N ASN A 24 -13.84 0.99 12.29
CA ASN A 24 -14.93 0.99 13.24
C ASN A 24 -15.27 -0.45 13.65
N GLY A 25 -14.83 -0.83 14.85
CA GLY A 25 -14.90 -2.21 15.32
C GLY A 25 -14.18 -3.15 14.36
N ASN A 26 -14.90 -4.14 13.85
CA ASN A 26 -14.37 -5.13 12.90
C ASN A 26 -14.56 -4.71 11.42
N VAL A 27 -14.96 -3.47 11.15
CA VAL A 27 -15.20 -2.97 9.79
C VAL A 27 -14.13 -1.96 9.42
N ILE A 28 -13.46 -2.23 8.30
CA ILE A 28 -12.51 -1.32 7.66
C ILE A 28 -13.16 -0.81 6.39
N THR A 29 -13.37 0.50 6.32
CA THR A 29 -13.95 1.15 5.14
C THR A 29 -12.85 1.91 4.39
N LEU A 30 -12.68 1.60 3.11
CA LEU A 30 -11.80 2.34 2.21
C LEU A 30 -12.56 3.50 1.56
N ASN A 31 -12.07 4.72 1.73
CA ASN A 31 -12.56 5.90 1.04
C ASN A 31 -11.84 6.06 -0.31
N VAL A 32 -12.48 5.61 -1.38
CA VAL A 32 -11.93 5.71 -2.73
C VAL A 32 -11.76 7.16 -3.19
N ASN A 33 -12.66 8.06 -2.80
CA ASN A 33 -12.54 9.47 -3.12
C ASN A 33 -11.30 10.10 -2.47
N ALA A 34 -10.89 9.66 -1.28
CA ALA A 34 -9.64 10.11 -0.65
C ALA A 34 -8.39 9.64 -1.41
N LEU A 35 -8.49 8.54 -2.20
CA LEU A 35 -7.41 8.08 -3.07
C LEU A 35 -7.39 8.85 -4.39
N THR A 36 -8.51 8.90 -5.11
CA THR A 36 -8.54 9.41 -6.49
C THR A 36 -8.84 10.91 -6.58
N GLY A 37 -9.57 11.46 -5.60
CA GLY A 37 -10.19 12.79 -5.68
C GLY A 37 -11.55 12.78 -6.41
N ASP A 38 -11.93 11.65 -7.00
CA ASP A 38 -13.11 11.53 -7.86
C ASP A 38 -14.34 11.01 -7.11
N THR A 39 -15.51 11.33 -7.66
CA THR A 39 -16.79 10.76 -7.19
C THR A 39 -17.02 9.39 -7.80
N TYR A 40 -17.87 8.57 -7.16
CA TYR A 40 -18.23 7.23 -7.66
C TYR A 40 -18.66 7.22 -9.15
N ALA A 41 -19.37 8.25 -9.61
CA ALA A 41 -19.85 8.33 -10.98
C ALA A 41 -18.73 8.59 -12.01
N ALA A 42 -17.57 9.09 -11.57
CA ALA A 42 -16.42 9.41 -12.41
C ALA A 42 -15.36 8.28 -12.40
N ILE A 43 -15.50 7.28 -11.54
CA ILE A 43 -14.55 6.16 -11.47
C ILE A 43 -14.85 5.19 -12.62
N ALA A 44 -14.16 5.40 -13.73
CA ALA A 44 -14.02 4.45 -14.81
C ALA A 44 -12.82 3.51 -14.57
N ASP A 45 -12.43 2.76 -15.60
CA ASP A 45 -11.27 1.86 -15.60
C ASP A 45 -9.96 2.52 -15.14
N LEU A 46 -9.72 3.77 -15.54
CA LEU A 46 -8.58 4.55 -15.09
C LEU A 46 -8.60 4.80 -13.58
N GLY A 47 -9.77 5.17 -13.04
CA GLY A 47 -9.94 5.40 -11.61
C GLY A 47 -9.72 4.13 -10.78
N VAL A 48 -10.16 2.96 -11.27
CA VAL A 48 -9.88 1.67 -10.61
C VAL A 48 -8.38 1.37 -10.58
N SER A 49 -7.68 1.62 -11.70
CA SER A 49 -6.23 1.42 -11.78
C SER A 49 -5.48 2.36 -10.84
N GLU A 50 -5.92 3.62 -10.75
CA GLU A 50 -5.37 4.62 -9.85
C GLU A 50 -5.54 4.24 -8.38
N VAL A 51 -6.71 3.70 -7.99
CA VAL A 51 -6.96 3.21 -6.63
C VAL A 51 -5.94 2.16 -6.22
N LEU A 52 -5.75 1.14 -7.06
CA LEU A 52 -4.82 0.04 -6.78
C LEU A 52 -3.38 0.55 -6.70
N TYR A 53 -2.98 1.41 -7.63
CA TYR A 53 -1.66 2.03 -7.65
C TYR A 53 -1.38 2.85 -6.38
N LYS A 54 -2.28 3.77 -6.02
CA LYS A 54 -2.12 4.65 -4.86
C LYS A 54 -2.17 3.88 -3.56
N LEU A 55 -3.08 2.91 -3.42
CA LEU A 55 -3.14 2.07 -2.22
C LEU A 55 -1.83 1.32 -2.00
N ARG A 56 -1.28 0.69 -3.04
CA ARG A 56 0.01 0.00 -2.93
C ARG A 56 1.15 0.98 -2.64
N ARG A 57 1.14 2.16 -3.24
CA ARG A 57 2.14 3.20 -2.97
C ARG A 57 2.14 3.57 -1.49
N PHE A 58 0.98 3.89 -0.91
CA PHE A 58 0.90 4.27 0.51
C PHE A 58 1.28 3.13 1.46
N CYS A 59 0.99 1.86 1.11
CA CYS A 59 1.51 0.72 1.87
C CYS A 59 3.05 0.65 1.84
N GLY A 60 3.67 0.98 0.70
CA GLY A 60 5.11 1.04 0.57
C GLY A 60 5.73 2.20 1.35
N ASP A 61 5.13 3.37 1.27
CA ASP A 61 5.57 4.56 2.00
C ASP A 61 5.45 4.34 3.52
N ALA A 62 4.34 3.76 3.98
CA ALA A 62 4.15 3.39 5.39
C ALA A 62 5.16 2.34 5.87
N ALA A 63 5.45 1.31 5.05
CA ALA A 63 6.47 0.32 5.36
C ALA A 63 7.87 0.96 5.41
N ALA A 64 8.19 1.89 4.51
CA ALA A 64 9.45 2.62 4.53
C ALA A 64 9.59 3.48 5.80
N SER A 65 8.52 4.18 6.20
CA SER A 65 8.49 4.96 7.45
C SER A 65 8.64 4.08 8.69
N ALA A 66 7.95 2.94 8.75
CA ALA A 66 8.11 1.98 9.84
C ALA A 66 9.53 1.40 9.89
N ASN A 67 10.10 1.08 8.72
CA ASN A 67 11.44 0.51 8.59
C ASN A 67 12.58 1.49 8.88
N ALA A 68 12.31 2.80 8.91
CA ALA A 68 13.33 3.82 9.11
C ALA A 68 13.93 3.84 10.52
N LEU A 69 13.24 3.21 11.49
CA LEU A 69 13.60 3.23 12.92
C LEU A 69 13.98 1.85 13.46
N VAL A 70 14.20 0.84 12.61
CA VAL A 70 14.50 -0.54 13.03
C VAL A 70 15.72 -1.09 12.30
N GLU A 71 16.32 -2.14 12.87
CA GLU A 71 17.47 -2.83 12.29
C GLU A 71 17.08 -3.57 11.00
N ASP A 72 18.07 -3.86 10.14
CA ASP A 72 17.84 -4.43 8.81
C ASP A 72 17.08 -5.76 8.82
N ASP A 73 17.27 -6.61 9.84
CA ASP A 73 16.63 -7.91 10.00
C ASP A 73 15.23 -7.84 10.64
N GLU A 74 14.84 -6.67 11.14
CA GLU A 74 13.51 -6.39 11.72
C GLU A 74 12.59 -5.67 10.72
N ARG A 75 13.05 -5.40 9.50
CA ARG A 75 12.29 -4.64 8.50
C ARG A 75 11.12 -5.44 7.92
N LEU A 76 10.02 -4.73 7.70
CA LEU A 76 8.88 -5.21 6.93
C LEU A 76 9.28 -5.44 5.47
N LEU A 77 8.92 -6.61 4.94
CA LEU A 77 9.29 -7.06 3.59
C LEU A 77 8.09 -7.23 2.64
N SER A 78 6.86 -7.11 3.14
CA SER A 78 5.64 -7.35 2.34
C SER A 78 5.42 -6.31 1.23
N PHE A 79 5.94 -5.09 1.44
CA PHE A 79 5.80 -3.95 0.53
C PHE A 79 7.15 -3.32 0.18
N PRO A 80 8.01 -4.00 -0.61
CA PRO A 80 9.33 -3.47 -0.97
C PRO A 80 9.25 -2.16 -1.78
N PRO A 81 10.35 -1.39 -1.88
CA PRO A 81 10.40 -0.19 -2.72
C PRO A 81 10.01 -0.46 -4.18
N PHE A 82 9.31 0.49 -4.80
CA PHE A 82 8.96 0.46 -6.22
C PHE A 82 9.94 1.28 -7.06
N THR A 83 9.90 1.08 -8.38
CA THR A 83 10.77 1.79 -9.32
C THR A 83 9.97 2.46 -10.43
N PHE A 84 10.55 3.52 -11.00
CA PHE A 84 10.01 4.25 -12.13
C PHE A 84 10.94 4.15 -13.33
N ALA A 85 10.37 3.98 -14.52
CA ALA A 85 11.08 4.23 -15.77
C ALA A 85 11.21 5.74 -16.04
N PRO A 86 12.15 6.18 -16.90
CA PRO A 86 12.17 7.56 -17.39
C PRO A 86 10.82 7.95 -18.04
N PRO A 87 10.44 9.24 -18.02
CA PRO A 87 9.22 9.71 -18.67
C PRO A 87 9.21 9.41 -20.18
N ASN A 88 8.06 8.99 -20.70
CA ASN A 88 7.84 8.83 -22.13
C ASN A 88 7.57 10.22 -22.79
N ALA A 89 7.36 10.23 -24.11
CA ALA A 89 7.09 11.47 -24.86
C ALA A 89 5.78 12.18 -24.48
N ASN A 90 4.85 11.47 -23.83
CA ASN A 90 3.58 12.02 -23.34
C ASN A 90 3.69 12.55 -21.90
N GLY A 91 4.84 12.38 -21.25
CA GLY A 91 5.05 12.77 -19.85
C GLY A 91 4.66 11.70 -18.82
N ASP A 92 4.30 10.50 -19.25
CA ASP A 92 3.97 9.40 -18.34
C ASP A 92 5.23 8.63 -17.92
N VAL A 93 5.20 8.06 -16.71
CA VAL A 93 6.22 7.10 -16.25
C VAL A 93 5.60 5.72 -16.12
N SER A 94 6.35 4.68 -16.52
CA SER A 94 5.98 3.31 -16.16
C SER A 94 6.43 3.03 -14.72
N VAL A 95 5.54 2.47 -13.90
CA VAL A 95 5.83 2.12 -12.51
C VAL A 95 5.78 0.62 -12.32
N THR A 96 6.81 0.07 -11.67
CA THR A 96 6.84 -1.34 -11.26
C THR A 96 6.72 -1.42 -9.75
N GLN A 97 5.61 -1.96 -9.26
CA GLN A 97 5.36 -2.20 -7.84
C GLN A 97 5.42 -3.70 -7.56
N ILE A 98 6.32 -4.12 -6.66
CA ILE A 98 6.46 -5.52 -6.25
C ILE A 98 5.69 -5.73 -4.95
N GLN A 99 4.98 -6.85 -4.83
CA GLN A 99 4.32 -7.28 -3.60
C GLN A 99 4.70 -8.73 -3.35
N THR A 100 4.95 -9.06 -2.08
CA THR A 100 5.35 -10.42 -1.70
C THR A 100 4.33 -10.98 -0.72
N PHE A 101 3.80 -12.16 -1.04
CA PHE A 101 2.83 -12.86 -0.22
C PHE A 101 3.20 -14.34 -0.11
N ARG A 102 2.76 -14.97 0.97
CA ARG A 102 2.74 -16.43 1.14
C ARG A 102 1.29 -16.91 1.07
N ILE A 103 1.03 -17.88 0.19
CA ILE A 103 -0.29 -18.50 0.01
C ILE A 103 -0.15 -20.00 0.34
N PRO A 104 -0.66 -20.47 1.49
CA PRO A 104 -0.61 -21.88 1.81
C PRO A 104 -1.52 -22.69 0.86
N LEU A 105 -1.02 -23.82 0.36
CA LEU A 105 -1.73 -24.64 -0.63
C LEU A 105 -3.07 -25.22 -0.11
N ALA A 106 -3.23 -25.32 1.21
CA ALA A 106 -4.39 -25.97 1.84
C ALA A 106 -5.46 -25.00 2.33
N VAL A 107 -5.23 -23.68 2.30
CA VAL A 107 -6.19 -22.68 2.80
C VAL A 107 -6.22 -21.43 1.90
N ASN A 108 -7.41 -20.87 1.69
CA ASN A 108 -7.61 -19.62 0.94
C ASN A 108 -7.27 -18.38 1.79
N THR A 109 -6.09 -18.37 2.42
CA THR A 109 -5.61 -17.25 3.24
C THR A 109 -4.32 -16.70 2.66
N VAL A 110 -4.23 -15.37 2.56
CA VAL A 110 -2.99 -14.68 2.18
C VAL A 110 -2.25 -14.29 3.45
N THR A 111 -0.95 -14.56 3.51
CA THR A 111 -0.08 -14.15 4.61
C THR A 111 1.03 -13.23 4.09
N GLY A 112 1.37 -12.19 4.85
CA GLY A 112 2.49 -11.31 4.54
C GLY A 112 3.83 -12.03 4.64
N THR A 113 4.89 -11.39 4.16
CA THR A 113 6.27 -11.92 4.27
C THR A 113 7.12 -11.19 5.29
N ASN A 114 6.51 -10.39 6.14
CA ASN A 114 7.20 -9.77 7.27
C ASN A 114 7.72 -10.86 8.24
N PRO A 115 8.84 -10.59 8.93
CA PRO A 115 9.42 -11.50 9.90
C PRO A 115 8.53 -11.76 11.13
#